data_AF-A0A1W2A142-F1
#
_entry.id   AF-A0A1W2A142-F1
#
_cell.length_a   1.000
_cell.length_b   1.000
_cell.length_c   1.000
_cell.angle_alpha   90.00
_cell.angle_beta   90.00
_cell.angle_gamma   90.00
#
_symmetry.space_group_name_H-M   'P 1'
#
loop_
_entity.id
_entity.type
_entity.pdbx_description
1 polymer ?
#
loop_
_entity_poly.entity_id
_entity_poly.type
_entity_poly.pdbx_seq_one_letter_code
_entity_poly.pdbx_strand_id
1 'polypeptide(L)'
;MFWMLLKRFQFYLSGVTLVACVLAISNLATAHTNNFPNAPIKVVVTDSTGGSSDLITRIVGQQLSDIWSQPVVLENRLGIAEAIGMQHAANQLKDGSVLTIGNLGPAGVNLMMTRKGWQV
;
A
#
# COMPACT_ATOMS: atom_id res chain seq x y z
N MET A 1 51.37 -17.58 37.14
CA MET A 1 49.99 -17.30 37.63
C MET A 1 49.29 -16.19 36.82
N PHE A 2 49.93 -15.05 36.56
CA PHE A 2 49.38 -13.92 35.77
C PHE A 2 48.92 -14.28 34.34
N TRP A 3 49.67 -15.15 33.64
CA TRP A 3 49.36 -15.55 32.26
C TRP A 3 48.09 -16.40 32.10
N MET A 4 47.69 -17.14 33.15
CA MET A 4 46.46 -17.94 33.15
C MET A 4 45.20 -17.09 33.35
N LEU A 5 45.32 -15.96 34.05
CA LEU A 5 44.23 -14.98 34.22
C LEU A 5 43.92 -14.25 32.90
N LEU A 6 44.96 -13.93 32.11
CA LEU A 6 44.80 -13.25 30.81
C LEU A 6 44.05 -14.12 29.78
N LYS A 7 44.39 -15.42 29.70
CA LYS A 7 43.71 -16.37 28.80
C LYS A 7 42.25 -16.62 29.17
N ARG A 8 41.93 -16.60 30.47
CA ARG A 8 40.54 -16.70 30.94
C ARG A 8 39.72 -15.47 30.52
N PHE A 9 40.30 -14.28 30.64
CA PHE A 9 39.66 -13.04 30.22
C PHE A 9 39.37 -13.01 28.72
N GLN A 10 40.29 -13.53 27.91
CA GLN A 10 40.16 -13.65 26.45
C GLN A 10 39.07 -14.67 26.02
N PHE A 11 38.89 -15.74 26.80
CA PHE A 11 37.77 -16.68 26.62
C PHE A 11 36.41 -16.05 26.95
N TYR A 12 36.32 -15.26 28.03
CA TYR A 12 35.09 -14.53 28.37
C TYR A 12 34.73 -13.46 27.32
N LEU A 13 35.72 -12.73 26.80
CA LEU A 13 35.49 -11.75 25.72
C LEU A 13 34.96 -12.41 24.45
N SER A 14 35.44 -13.61 24.11
CA SER A 14 35.00 -14.36 22.93
C SER A 14 33.57 -14.93 23.08
N GLY A 15 33.16 -15.26 24.31
CA GLY A 15 31.80 -15.70 24.60
C GLY A 15 30.78 -14.57 24.47
N VAL A 16 31.13 -13.36 24.91
CA VAL A 16 30.25 -12.18 24.85
C VAL A 16 30.00 -11.73 23.40
N THR A 17 31.01 -11.77 22.54
CA THR A 17 30.85 -11.42 21.12
C THR A 17 29.97 -12.41 20.37
N LEU A 18 30.01 -13.70 20.70
CA LEU A 18 29.18 -14.72 20.05
C LEU A 18 27.71 -14.57 20.44
N VAL A 19 27.41 -14.28 21.71
CA VAL A 19 26.04 -14.01 22.18
C VAL A 19 25.47 -12.73 21.56
N ALA A 20 26.28 -11.67 21.42
CA ALA A 20 25.86 -10.43 20.77
C ALA A 20 25.49 -10.64 19.28
N CYS A 21 26.26 -11.47 18.55
CA CYS A 21 25.93 -11.82 17.17
C CYS A 21 24.61 -12.60 17.06
N VAL A 22 24.30 -13.52 17.99
CA VAL A 22 23.04 -14.28 17.97
C VAL A 22 21.84 -13.36 18.20
N LEU A 23 21.93 -12.41 19.13
CA LEU A 23 20.87 -11.43 19.40
C LEU A 23 20.66 -10.45 18.22
N ALA A 24 21.72 -10.11 17.49
CA ALA A 24 21.63 -9.23 16.32
C ALA A 24 20.88 -9.91 15.13
N ILE A 25 21.00 -11.23 14.99
CA ILE A 25 20.37 -11.98 13.88
C ILE A 25 18.87 -12.22 14.14
N SER A 26 18.45 -12.33 15.41
CA SER A 26 17.03 -12.54 15.76
C SER A 26 16.10 -11.39 15.36
N ASN A 27 16.63 -10.18 15.14
CA ASN A 27 15.82 -9.02 14.70
C ASN A 27 15.56 -8.95 13.19
N LEU A 28 16.20 -9.80 12.38
CA LEU A 28 15.95 -9.85 10.92
C LEU A 28 14.74 -10.73 10.56
N ALA A 29 14.17 -11.47 11.51
CA ALA A 29 13.17 -12.50 11.24
C ALA A 29 11.71 -11.98 11.15
N THR A 30 11.45 -10.68 11.36
CA THR A 30 10.11 -10.11 11.15
C THR A 30 9.93 -9.65 9.71
N ALA A 31 10.12 -10.56 8.76
CA ALA A 31 9.49 -10.43 7.45
C ALA A 31 7.99 -10.60 7.66
N HIS A 32 7.28 -9.52 7.99
CA HIS A 32 5.83 -9.52 7.94
C HIS A 32 5.45 -9.83 6.50
N THR A 33 4.95 -11.03 6.25
CA THR A 33 4.14 -11.28 5.06
C THR A 33 2.95 -10.35 5.20
N ASN A 34 3.03 -9.18 4.56
CA ASN A 34 1.92 -8.24 4.47
C ASN A 34 0.84 -8.96 3.64
N ASN A 35 -0.04 -9.68 4.33
CA ASN A 35 -1.24 -10.25 3.75
C ASN A 35 -2.15 -9.09 3.41
N PHE A 36 -1.86 -8.44 2.28
CA PHE A 36 -2.74 -7.44 1.73
C PHE A 36 -4.08 -8.11 1.37
N PRO A 37 -5.23 -7.53 1.72
CA PRO A 37 -5.41 -6.28 2.45
C PRO A 37 -5.63 -6.44 3.97
N ASN A 38 -5.04 -5.53 4.75
CA ASN A 38 -5.17 -5.49 6.22
C ASN A 38 -6.34 -4.62 6.72
N ALA A 39 -7.05 -3.95 5.81
CA ALA A 39 -8.13 -3.02 6.08
C ALA A 39 -9.14 -3.03 4.91
N PRO A 40 -10.37 -2.51 5.11
CA PRO A 40 -11.31 -2.29 4.03
C PRO A 40 -10.68 -1.57 2.83
N ILE A 41 -10.95 -2.06 1.63
CA ILE A 41 -10.49 -1.43 0.40
C ILE A 41 -11.52 -0.41 -0.05
N LYS A 42 -11.07 0.81 -0.33
CA LYS A 42 -11.89 1.85 -0.92
C LYS A 42 -11.65 1.90 -2.43
N VAL A 43 -12.73 1.96 -3.21
CA VAL A 43 -12.65 2.19 -4.65
C VAL A 43 -13.28 3.52 -4.98
N VAL A 44 -12.47 4.47 -5.41
CA VAL A 44 -12.91 5.77 -5.90
C VAL A 44 -13.37 5.61 -7.34
N VAL A 45 -14.66 5.79 -7.58
CA VAL A 45 -15.24 5.79 -8.92
C VAL A 45 -15.36 7.22 -9.40
N THR A 46 -14.72 7.56 -10.52
CA THR A 46 -14.70 8.92 -11.06
C THR A 46 -15.84 9.20 -12.05
N ASP A 47 -16.49 8.15 -12.52
CA ASP A 47 -17.63 8.15 -13.43
C ASP A 47 -18.97 8.35 -12.69
N SER A 48 -20.00 8.75 -13.43
CA SER A 48 -21.40 8.85 -13.00
C SER A 48 -21.87 7.62 -12.22
N THR A 49 -22.66 7.85 -11.15
CA THR A 49 -23.30 6.74 -10.42
C THR A 49 -24.28 6.03 -11.35
N GLY A 50 -24.22 4.69 -11.40
CA GLY A 50 -24.97 3.90 -12.39
C GLY A 50 -24.37 3.91 -13.81
N GLY A 51 -23.27 4.64 -14.05
CA GLY A 51 -22.49 4.57 -15.28
C GLY A 51 -21.76 3.23 -15.44
N SER A 52 -21.13 3.02 -16.59
CA SER A 52 -20.45 1.76 -16.90
C SER A 52 -19.38 1.41 -15.86
N SER A 53 -18.62 2.41 -15.39
CA SER A 53 -17.54 2.17 -14.43
C SER A 53 -18.09 1.83 -13.04
N ASP A 54 -19.17 2.48 -12.61
CA ASP A 54 -19.84 2.20 -11.32
C ASP A 54 -20.42 0.77 -11.30
N LEU A 55 -21.08 0.36 -12.38
CA LEU A 55 -21.65 -0.99 -12.49
C LEU A 55 -20.57 -2.07 -12.46
N ILE A 56 -19.49 -1.91 -13.24
CA ILE A 56 -18.36 -2.84 -13.23
C ILE A 56 -17.72 -2.89 -11.84
N THR A 57 -17.54 -1.73 -11.20
CA THR A 57 -16.94 -1.66 -9.86
C THR A 57 -17.77 -2.40 -8.82
N ARG A 58 -19.12 -2.36 -8.90
CA ARG A 58 -19.99 -3.11 -7.99
C ARG A 58 -19.82 -4.62 -8.16
N ILE A 59 -19.75 -5.10 -9.40
CA ILE A 59 -19.57 -6.52 -9.71
C ILE A 59 -18.19 -7.01 -9.25
N VAL A 60 -17.15 -6.28 -9.61
CA VAL A 60 -15.76 -6.62 -9.26
C VAL A 60 -15.53 -6.47 -7.76
N GLY A 61 -16.03 -5.41 -7.14
CA GLY A 61 -15.89 -5.15 -5.72
C GLY A 61 -16.51 -6.23 -4.85
N GLN A 62 -17.66 -6.79 -5.27
CA GLN A 62 -18.26 -7.94 -4.57
C GLN A 62 -17.32 -9.16 -4.61
N GLN A 63 -16.79 -9.52 -5.79
CA GLN A 63 -15.87 -10.67 -5.90
C GLN A 63 -14.56 -10.44 -5.14
N LEU A 64 -14.01 -9.22 -5.19
CA LEU A 64 -12.82 -8.85 -4.44
C LEU A 64 -13.05 -8.93 -2.94
N SER A 65 -14.24 -8.54 -2.46
CA SER A 65 -14.60 -8.67 -1.05
C SER A 65 -14.60 -10.13 -0.60
N ASP A 66 -15.05 -11.05 -1.46
CA ASP A 66 -15.03 -12.49 -1.17
C ASP A 66 -13.61 -13.06 -1.16
N ILE A 67 -12.77 -12.67 -2.14
CA ILE A 67 -11.38 -13.13 -2.27
C ILE A 67 -10.52 -12.64 -1.11
N TRP A 68 -10.68 -11.36 -0.74
CA TRP A 68 -9.86 -10.74 0.28
C TRP A 68 -10.41 -10.88 1.69
N SER A 69 -11.66 -11.34 1.84
CA SER A 69 -12.35 -11.36 3.14
C SER A 69 -12.34 -10.00 3.83
N GLN A 70 -12.30 -8.93 3.05
CA GLN A 70 -12.29 -7.53 3.49
C GLN A 70 -13.33 -6.76 2.68
N PRO A 71 -14.12 -5.87 3.29
CA PRO A 71 -15.15 -5.15 2.57
C PRO A 71 -14.52 -4.20 1.54
N VAL A 72 -15.12 -4.17 0.36
CA VAL A 72 -14.81 -3.21 -0.70
C VAL A 72 -15.87 -2.12 -0.70
N VAL A 73 -15.47 -0.88 -0.39
CA VAL A 73 -16.34 0.28 -0.26
C VAL A 73 -16.21 1.18 -1.48
N LEU A 74 -17.31 1.41 -2.18
CA LEU A 74 -17.34 2.31 -3.33
C LEU A 74 -17.56 3.75 -2.87
N GLU A 75 -16.77 4.66 -3.41
CA GLU A 75 -16.87 6.10 -3.18
C GLU A 75 -16.94 6.83 -4.52
N ASN A 76 -18.11 7.35 -4.87
CA ASN A 76 -18.31 8.03 -6.15
C ASN A 76 -17.87 9.50 -6.03
N ARG A 77 -16.80 9.86 -6.76
CA ARG A 77 -16.20 11.19 -6.79
C ARG A 77 -16.19 11.75 -8.21
N LEU A 78 -17.33 12.34 -8.55
CA LEU A 78 -17.63 12.93 -9.85
C LEU A 78 -16.92 14.27 -10.02
N GLY A 79 -16.63 14.63 -11.27
CA GLY A 79 -16.08 15.94 -11.60
C GLY A 79 -15.58 16.05 -13.03
N ILE A 80 -15.14 17.25 -13.40
CA ILE A 80 -14.72 17.66 -14.74
C ILE A 80 -13.79 16.62 -15.37
N ALA A 81 -14.26 15.92 -16.39
CA ALA A 81 -13.52 14.85 -17.08
C ALA A 81 -12.75 13.92 -16.11
N GLU A 82 -13.39 13.53 -15.00
CA GLU A 82 -12.83 12.68 -13.94
C GLU A 82 -11.70 13.30 -13.09
N ALA A 83 -11.35 14.56 -13.32
CA ALA A 83 -10.22 15.23 -12.67
C ALA A 83 -10.32 15.29 -11.15
N ILE A 84 -11.50 15.61 -10.62
CA ILE A 84 -11.71 15.75 -9.17
C ILE A 84 -11.51 14.41 -8.46
N GLY A 85 -12.09 13.34 -8.99
CA GLY A 85 -11.94 12.00 -8.43
C GLY A 85 -10.51 11.48 -8.54
N MET A 86 -9.83 11.73 -9.67
CA MET A 86 -8.42 11.38 -9.83
C MET A 86 -7.52 12.17 -8.87
N GLN A 87 -7.75 13.47 -8.69
CA GLN A 87 -7.01 14.29 -7.74
C GLN A 87 -7.24 13.84 -6.29
N HIS A 88 -8.49 13.48 -5.96
CA HIS A 88 -8.82 12.93 -4.66
C HIS A 88 -8.06 11.63 -4.39
N ALA A 89 -8.07 10.70 -5.33
CA ALA A 89 -7.34 9.43 -5.22
C ALA A 89 -5.82 9.62 -5.16
N ALA A 90 -5.26 10.55 -5.95
CA ALA A 90 -3.84 10.88 -5.94
C ALA A 90 -3.35 11.40 -4.57
N ASN A 91 -4.26 12.00 -3.79
CA ASN A 91 -3.99 12.51 -2.45
C ASN A 91 -4.19 11.46 -1.33
N GLN A 92 -4.60 10.23 -1.65
CA GLN A 92 -4.78 9.16 -0.66
C GLN A 92 -3.45 8.46 -0.32
N LEU A 93 -3.49 7.58 0.68
CA LEU A 93 -2.37 6.72 1.05
C LEU A 93 -1.98 5.80 -0.14
N LYS A 94 -0.68 5.70 -0.40
CA LYS A 94 -0.11 4.88 -1.49
C LYS A 94 0.21 3.45 -1.04
N ASP A 95 -0.64 2.89 -0.19
CA ASP A 95 -0.49 1.56 0.42
C ASP A 95 -1.38 0.48 -0.23
N GLY A 96 -2.14 0.87 -1.26
CA GLY A 96 -3.07 -0.01 -1.98
C GLY A 96 -4.46 -0.11 -1.34
N SER A 97 -4.71 0.54 -0.20
CA SER A 97 -6.04 0.58 0.43
C SER A 97 -7.06 1.39 -0.36
N VAL A 98 -6.60 2.26 -1.27
CA VAL A 98 -7.44 3.02 -2.18
C VAL A 98 -7.11 2.69 -3.63
N LEU A 99 -8.12 2.25 -4.38
CA LEU A 99 -8.07 2.01 -5.82
C LEU A 99 -8.92 3.07 -6.53
N THR A 100 -8.65 3.30 -7.81
CA THR A 100 -9.43 4.24 -8.65
C THR A 100 -9.92 3.54 -9.90
N ILE A 101 -11.18 3.73 -10.23
CA ILE A 101 -11.80 3.22 -11.45
C ILE A 101 -12.49 4.37 -12.16
N GLY A 102 -12.23 4.49 -13.46
CA GLY A 102 -12.75 5.54 -14.32
C GLY A 102 -12.63 5.14 -15.79
N ASN A 103 -13.05 6.04 -16.68
CA ASN A 103 -12.98 5.82 -18.11
C ASN A 103 -11.60 6.27 -18.65
N LEU A 104 -10.99 5.40 -19.46
CA LEU A 104 -9.69 5.64 -20.10
C LEU A 104 -9.64 6.94 -20.91
N GLY A 105 -10.74 7.31 -21.58
CA GLY A 105 -10.79 8.53 -22.40
C GLY A 105 -10.59 9.80 -21.57
N PRO A 106 -11.52 10.13 -20.66
CA PRO A 106 -11.40 11.26 -19.73
C PRO A 106 -10.10 11.21 -18.91
N ALA A 107 -9.73 10.06 -18.35
CA ALA A 107 -8.51 9.92 -17.56
C ALA A 107 -7.24 10.25 -18.35
N GLY A 108 -7.13 9.75 -19.58
CA GLY A 108 -6.01 10.02 -20.47
C GLY A 108 -5.95 11.48 -20.94
N VAL A 109 -7.09 12.05 -21.31
CA VAL A 109 -7.17 13.43 -21.81
C VAL A 109 -6.89 14.43 -20.68
N ASN A 110 -7.44 14.21 -19.48
CA ASN A 110 -7.23 15.10 -18.35
C ASN A 110 -5.75 15.18 -17.95
N LEU A 111 -5.04 14.05 -17.92
CA LEU A 111 -3.59 14.03 -17.69
C LEU A 111 -2.82 14.89 -18.72
N MET A 112 -3.26 14.90 -19.99
CA MET A 112 -2.66 15.74 -21.01
C MET A 112 -2.96 17.22 -20.81
N MET A 113 -4.19 17.55 -20.40
CA MET A 113 -4.62 18.94 -20.11
C MET A 113 -3.87 19.52 -18.91
N THR A 114 -3.82 18.80 -17.79
CA THR A 114 -3.11 19.26 -16.58
C THR A 114 -1.62 19.44 -16.83
N ARG A 115 -0.98 18.55 -17.61
CA ARG A 115 0.44 18.67 -17.96
C ARG A 115 0.74 19.92 -18.80
N LYS A 116 -0.23 20.40 -19.58
CA LYS A 116 -0.14 21.63 -20.38
C LYS A 116 -0.48 22.89 -19.58
N GLY A 117 -0.82 22.77 -18.29
CA GLY A 117 -1.20 23.89 -17.44
C GLY A 117 -2.62 24.41 -17.71
N TRP A 118 -3.45 23.65 -18.43
CA TRP A 118 -4.85 24.01 -18.65
C TRP A 118 -5.66 23.52 -17.46
N GLN A 119 -6.15 24.45 -16.65
CA GLN A 119 -7.10 24.15 -15.58
C GLN A 119 -8.51 24.37 -16.12
N VAL A 120 -9.34 23.34 -16.02
CA VAL A 120 -10.77 23.36 -16.41
C VAL A 120 -11.59 23.20 -15.14
#